data_AF-A0A290Z051-F1
#
_entry.id   AF-A0A290Z051-F1
#
_cell.length_a   1.000
_cell.length_b   1.000
_cell.length_c   1.000
_cell.angle_alpha   90.00
_cell.angle_beta   90.00
_cell.angle_gamma   90.00
#
_symmetry.space_group_name_H-M   'P 1'
#
loop_
_entity.id
_entity.type
_entity.pdbx_description
1 polymer ?
#
loop_
_entity_poly.entity_id
_entity_poly.type
_entity_poly.pdbx_seq_one_letter_code
_entity_poly.pdbx_strand_id
1 'polypeptide(L)'
;MTSSADQGGRTAGQLRQLIARGFQFLHPRDARGELAAVVGVRAHHTVIDVVRLHDADNAIAIRMPADESNVLFPSRFSWRRRGSATAVLEELLELPDDRMT
;
A
#
# COMPACT_ATOMS: atom_id res chain seq x y z
N MET A 1 10.54 14.29 -19.39
CA MET A 1 9.34 13.57 -19.89
C MET A 1 9.52 12.10 -19.57
N THR A 2 8.98 11.64 -18.46
CA THR A 2 8.86 10.21 -18.16
C THR A 2 7.53 9.75 -18.76
N SER A 3 7.56 8.84 -19.73
CA SER A 3 6.35 8.37 -20.40
C SER A 3 5.47 7.57 -19.44
N SER A 4 4.15 7.56 -19.64
CA SER A 4 3.23 6.76 -18.82
C SER A 4 3.58 5.26 -18.82
N ALA A 5 4.21 4.76 -19.88
CA ALA A 5 4.73 3.39 -19.95
C ALA A 5 5.85 3.11 -18.92
N ASP A 6 6.78 4.06 -18.73
CA ASP A 6 7.86 3.93 -17.73
C ASP A 6 7.31 3.95 -16.31
N GLN A 7 6.26 4.75 -16.06
CA GLN A 7 5.57 4.80 -14.78
C GLN A 7 4.85 3.48 -14.45
N GLY A 8 4.22 2.86 -15.46
CA GLY A 8 3.60 1.54 -15.33
C GLY A 8 4.63 0.45 -15.01
N GLY A 9 5.76 0.46 -15.70
CA GLY A 9 6.88 -0.46 -15.43
C GLY A 9 7.45 -0.32 -14.01
N ARG A 10 7.65 0.93 -13.55
CA ARG A 10 8.14 1.22 -12.19
C ARG A 10 7.17 0.73 -11.12
N THR A 11 5.89 1.07 -11.27
CA THR A 11 4.82 0.62 -10.35
C THR A 11 4.77 -0.90 -10.25
N ALA A 12 4.82 -1.59 -11.39
CA ALA A 12 4.83 -3.06 -11.42
C ALA A 12 6.09 -3.64 -10.73
N GLY A 13 7.25 -3.00 -10.86
CA GLY A 13 8.46 -3.37 -10.13
C GLY A 13 8.30 -3.23 -8.62
N GLN A 14 7.75 -2.11 -8.15
CA GLN A 14 7.52 -1.86 -6.72
C GLN A 14 6.51 -2.84 -6.12
N LEU A 15 5.43 -3.17 -6.84
CA LEU A 15 4.46 -4.18 -6.42
C LEU A 15 5.11 -5.56 -6.23
N ARG A 16 6.00 -5.97 -7.14
CA ARG A 16 6.75 -7.23 -6.98
C ARG A 16 7.64 -7.22 -5.75
N GLN A 17 8.26 -6.09 -5.43
CA GLN A 17 9.07 -5.96 -4.21
C GLN A 17 8.21 -6.05 -2.95
N LEU A 18 7.02 -5.44 -2.93
CA LEU A 18 6.08 -5.59 -1.81
C LEU A 18 5.62 -7.05 -1.65
N ILE A 19 5.31 -7.74 -2.75
CA ILE A 19 4.99 -9.18 -2.71
C ILE A 19 6.16 -9.97 -2.11
N ALA A 20 7.40 -9.69 -2.51
CA ALA A 20 8.58 -10.34 -1.95
C ALA A 20 8.77 -10.07 -0.44
N ARG A 21 8.29 -8.93 0.06
CA ARG A 21 8.24 -8.62 1.50
C ARG A 21 7.08 -9.28 2.24
N GLY A 22 6.15 -9.93 1.53
CA GLY A 22 5.01 -10.64 2.12
C GLY A 22 3.69 -9.88 2.07
N PHE A 23 3.58 -8.82 1.26
CA PHE A 23 2.27 -8.22 0.98
C PHE A 23 1.38 -9.18 0.21
N GLN A 24 0.14 -9.29 0.66
CA GLN A 24 -0.95 -9.96 -0.05
C GLN A 24 -1.86 -8.92 -0.68
N PHE A 25 -2.22 -9.12 -1.95
CA PHE A 25 -3.02 -8.17 -2.72
C PHE A 25 -4.44 -8.68 -2.96
N LEU A 26 -5.40 -7.79 -2.73
CA LEU A 26 -6.83 -7.97 -2.93
C LEU A 26 -7.31 -6.95 -3.97
N HIS A 27 -8.33 -7.32 -4.73
CA HIS A 27 -8.86 -6.52 -5.83
C HIS A 27 -10.36 -6.30 -5.59
N PRO A 28 -10.75 -5.51 -4.56
CA PRO A 28 -12.14 -5.21 -4.30
C PRO A 28 -12.82 -4.60 -5.52
N ARG A 29 -14.05 -5.05 -5.76
CA ARG A 29 -14.91 -4.54 -6.83
C ARG A 29 -16.03 -3.71 -6.24
N ASP A 30 -16.48 -2.72 -6.99
CA ASP A 30 -17.63 -1.90 -6.62
C ASP A 30 -18.96 -2.66 -6.85
N ALA A 31 -20.09 -1.99 -6.59
CA ALA A 31 -21.43 -2.56 -6.80
C ALA A 31 -21.74 -2.90 -8.27
N ARG A 32 -20.94 -2.39 -9.22
CA ARG A 32 -21.06 -2.67 -10.66
C ARG A 32 -20.14 -3.81 -11.09
N GLY A 33 -19.28 -4.32 -10.19
CA GLY A 33 -18.30 -5.35 -10.49
C GLY A 33 -16.99 -4.82 -11.07
N GLU A 34 -16.81 -3.50 -11.12
CA GLU A 34 -15.60 -2.83 -11.62
C GLU A 34 -14.54 -2.74 -10.52
N LEU A 35 -13.26 -2.71 -10.91
CA LEU A 35 -12.15 -2.62 -9.96
C LEU A 35 -12.23 -1.28 -9.20
N ALA A 36 -12.43 -1.35 -7.88
CA ALA A 36 -12.51 -0.17 -7.03
C ALA A 36 -11.12 0.31 -6.57
N ALA A 37 -10.24 -0.63 -6.25
CA ALA A 37 -8.85 -0.38 -5.86
C ALA A 37 -8.04 -1.67 -5.91
N VAL A 38 -6.72 -1.55 -5.90
CA VAL A 38 -5.80 -2.62 -5.52
C VAL A 38 -5.39 -2.40 -4.07
N VAL A 39 -5.64 -3.38 -3.21
CA VAL A 39 -5.37 -3.29 -1.76
C VAL A 39 -4.30 -4.29 -1.37
N GLY A 40 -3.13 -3.81 -0.94
CA GLY A 40 -2.06 -4.63 -0.39
C GLY A 40 -2.09 -4.60 1.13
N VAL A 41 -1.96 -5.76 1.78
CA VAL A 41 -1.87 -5.88 3.24
C VAL A 41 -0.69 -6.76 3.63
N ARG A 42 0.08 -6.33 4.63
CA ARG A 42 1.16 -7.10 5.25
C ARG A 42 1.11 -6.92 6.77
N ALA A 43 0.72 -7.97 7.49
CA ALA A 43 0.91 -8.03 8.94
C ALA A 43 2.31 -8.58 9.23
N HIS A 44 3.11 -7.85 10.02
CA HIS A 44 4.45 -8.26 10.40
C HIS A 44 4.88 -7.64 11.72
N HIS A 45 5.69 -8.37 12.50
CA HIS A 45 6.09 -7.95 13.85
C HIS A 45 4.90 -7.44 14.70
N THR A 46 4.91 -6.16 15.08
CA THR A 46 3.87 -5.50 15.89
C THR A 46 3.00 -4.54 15.08
N VAL A 47 3.08 -4.58 13.74
CA VAL A 47 2.40 -3.64 12.85
C VAL A 47 1.68 -4.32 11.68
N ILE A 48 0.75 -3.60 11.08
CA ILE A 48 0.10 -3.95 9.83
C ILE A 48 0.33 -2.80 8.86
N ASP A 49 0.88 -3.11 7.70
CA ASP A 49 0.99 -2.20 6.58
C ASP A 49 -0.16 -2.44 5.60
N VAL A 50 -0.86 -1.37 5.24
CA VAL A 50 -1.95 -1.38 4.26
C VAL A 50 -1.63 -0.35 3.19
N VAL A 51 -1.70 -0.74 1.93
CA VAL A 51 -1.66 0.16 0.78
C VAL A 51 -2.93 0.01 -0.06
N ARG A 52 -3.50 1.13 -0.49
CA ARG A 52 -4.66 1.21 -1.37
C ARG A 52 -4.30 2.06 -2.58
N LEU A 53 -4.37 1.46 -3.77
CA LEU A 53 -4.13 2.12 -5.04
C LEU A 53 -5.48 2.25 -5.76
N HIS A 54 -6.00 3.46 -5.88
CA HIS A 54 -7.24 3.71 -6.63
C HIS A 54 -6.91 3.96 -8.10
N ASP A 55 -5.89 4.76 -8.34
CA ASP A 55 -5.35 5.08 -9.65
C ASP A 55 -3.86 5.47 -9.54
N ALA A 56 -3.25 5.90 -10.64
CA ALA A 56 -1.82 6.23 -10.69
C ALA A 56 -1.43 7.41 -9.77
N ASP A 57 -2.36 8.32 -9.50
CA ASP A 57 -2.13 9.57 -8.77
C ASP A 57 -2.77 9.57 -7.38
N ASN A 58 -3.60 8.57 -7.07
CA ASN A 58 -4.35 8.44 -5.83
C ASN A 58 -4.11 7.08 -5.14
N ALA A 59 -3.00 7.04 -4.40
CA ALA A 59 -2.64 5.97 -3.51
C ALA A 59 -2.61 6.45 -2.06
N ILE A 60 -2.90 5.54 -1.13
CA ILE A 60 -2.76 5.76 0.32
C ILE A 60 -2.09 4.53 0.92
N ALA A 61 -1.03 4.72 1.71
CA ALA A 61 -0.45 3.69 2.55
C ALA A 61 -0.47 4.11 4.02
N ILE A 62 -0.71 3.14 4.90
CA ILE A 62 -0.82 3.33 6.35
C ILE A 62 -0.09 2.18 7.03
N ARG A 63 0.72 2.51 8.04
CA ARG A 63 1.24 1.56 9.02
C ARG A 63 0.49 1.76 10.33
N MET A 64 -0.10 0.70 10.85
CA MET A 64 -0.85 0.71 12.10
C MET A 64 -0.36 -0.36 13.06
N PRO A 65 -0.62 -0.22 14.37
CA PRO A 65 -0.40 -1.29 15.33
C PRO A 65 -1.19 -2.56 14.95
N ALA A 66 -0.61 -3.74 15.23
CA ALA A 66 -1.28 -5.03 14.93
C ALA A 66 -2.51 -5.30 15.80
N ASP A 67 -2.68 -4.57 16.90
CA ASP A 67 -3.88 -4.59 17.75
C ASP A 67 -5.00 -3.64 17.27
N GLU A 68 -4.84 -3.00 16.10
CA GLU A 68 -5.91 -2.18 15.52
C GLU A 68 -7.12 -3.03 15.13
N SER A 69 -8.26 -2.69 15.71
CA SER A 69 -9.54 -3.39 15.54
C SER A 69 -10.13 -3.25 14.14
N ASN A 70 -9.84 -2.15 13.44
CA ASN A 70 -10.35 -1.89 12.10
C ASN A 70 -9.23 -1.50 11.13
N VAL A 71 -8.66 -2.51 10.46
CA VAL A 71 -7.55 -2.35 9.52
C VAL A 71 -7.94 -1.50 8.29
N LEU A 72 -9.21 -1.52 7.88
CA LEU A 72 -9.66 -0.76 6.72
C LEU A 72 -9.90 0.71 7.07
N PHE A 73 -10.37 1.01 8.27
CA PHE A 73 -10.60 2.36 8.77
C PHE A 73 -9.91 2.55 10.12
N PRO A 74 -8.56 2.60 10.13
CA PRO A 74 -7.79 2.61 11.36
C PRO A 74 -7.93 3.94 12.07
N SER A 75 -8.03 3.87 13.40
CA SER A 75 -8.05 5.03 14.29
C SER A 75 -6.64 5.39 14.77
N ARG A 76 -5.75 4.39 14.86
CA ARG A 76 -4.36 4.52 15.27
C ARG A 76 -3.43 4.17 14.11
N PHE A 77 -2.43 5.01 13.87
CA PHE A 77 -1.37 4.74 12.90
C PHE A 77 -0.06 5.38 13.37
N SER A 78 1.06 4.72 13.06
CA SER A 78 2.41 5.26 13.30
C SER A 78 2.97 5.97 12.08
N TRP A 79 2.46 5.65 10.89
CA TRP A 79 2.84 6.31 9.64
C TRP A 79 1.70 6.29 8.63
N ARG A 80 1.61 7.34 7.82
CA ARG A 80 0.63 7.45 6.74
C ARG A 80 1.17 8.30 5.60
N ARG A 81 0.96 7.83 4.37
CA ARG A 81 1.28 8.57 3.15
C ARG A 81 0.14 8.54 2.15
N ARG A 82 -0.06 9.64 1.43
CA ARG A 82 -0.98 9.78 0.30
C ARG A 82 -0.28 10.51 -0.84
N GLY A 83 -0.54 10.10 -2.07
CA GLY A 83 0.04 10.71 -3.27
C GLY A 83 -0.04 9.76 -4.46
N SER A 84 0.86 9.94 -5.44
CA SER A 84 0.94 9.02 -6.57
C SER A 84 1.35 7.61 -6.14
N ALA A 85 0.88 6.61 -6.88
CA ALA A 85 1.19 5.21 -6.62
C ALA A 85 2.69 4.98 -6.48
N THR A 86 3.49 5.53 -7.40
CA THR A 86 4.95 5.36 -7.36
C THR A 86 5.58 5.94 -6.10
N ALA A 87 5.18 7.14 -5.68
CA ALA A 87 5.74 7.80 -4.51
C ALA A 87 5.32 7.10 -3.21
N VAL A 88 4.05 6.71 -3.10
CA VAL A 88 3.54 5.98 -1.94
C VAL A 88 4.23 4.61 -1.82
N LEU A 89 4.39 3.88 -2.92
CA LEU A 89 5.03 2.57 -2.91
C LEU A 89 6.53 2.67 -2.61
N GLU A 90 7.21 3.72 -3.09
CA GLU A 90 8.62 3.99 -2.80
C GLU A 90 8.82 4.23 -1.30
N GLU A 91 8.09 5.16 -0.70
CA GLU A 91 8.21 5.45 0.73
C GLU A 91 7.81 4.23 1.60
N LEU A 92 6.79 3.47 1.18
CA LEU A 92 6.41 2.23 1.87
C LEU A 92 7.52 1.16 1.82
N LEU A 93 8.27 1.10 0.70
CA LEU A 93 9.43 0.22 0.56
C LEU A 93 10.65 0.72 1.35
N GLU A 94 10.73 2.01 1.67
CA GLU A 94 11.80 2.55 2.50
C GLU A 94 11.57 2.34 4.00
N LEU A 95 10.32 2.06 4.41
CA LEU A 95 10.03 1.78 5.80
C LEU A 95 10.79 0.53 6.30
N PRO A 96 11.48 0.63 7.45
CA PRO A 96 12.14 -0.52 8.05
C PRO A 96 11.10 -1.57 8.48
N ASP A 97 11.51 -2.83 8.47
CA ASP A 97 10.68 -3.92 8.99
C ASP A 97 10.59 -3.87 10.52
N ASP A 98 11.61 -3.36 11.21
CA ASP A 98 11.69 -3.34 12.66
C ASP A 98 11.13 -2.07 13.33
N ARG A 99 10.12 -2.33 14.17
CA ARG A 99 9.70 -1.62 15.41
C ARG A 99 9.17 -0.18 15.31
N MET A 100 7.91 -0.02 15.74
CA MET A 100 7.56 1.12 16.59
C MET A 100 8.50 1.07 17.80
N THR A 101 9.44 2.03 17.88
CA THR A 101 10.19 2.27 19.12
C THR A 101 9.35 3.12 20.05
#